data_AF-A0A0R0DAK1-F1
#
_entry.id   AF-A0A0R0DAK1-F1
#
_cell.length_a   1.000
_cell.length_b   1.000
_cell.length_c   1.000
_cell.angle_alpha   90.00
_cell.angle_beta   90.00
_cell.angle_gamma   90.00
#
_symmetry.space_group_name_H-M   'P 1'
#
loop_
_entity.id
_entity.type
_entity.pdbx_description
1 polymer ?
#
loop_
_entity_poly.entity_id
_entity_poly.type
_entity_poly.pdbx_seq_one_letter_code
_entity_poly.pdbx_strand_id
1 'polypeptide(L)'
;MLATALLPAAHAAPYTAEPGCRLPEHIDGRRFTNLSDPTWRPDNPNAGRMVRVDFSGNRYLLSVLGTRLRFHGSYAYRRMADNIAVVDMHEAFEAGDSHYQLVLTCRTDLQGRFVFTQFDGPIEPRRRQNGGTWTLQPR
;
A
#
# COMPACT_ATOMS: atom_id res chain seq x y z
N MET A 1 -41.71 -50.63 -18.52
CA MET A 1 -40.28 -50.43 -18.82
C MET A 1 -40.02 -48.94 -18.82
N LEU A 2 -39.31 -48.40 -17.82
CA LEU A 2 -38.96 -46.98 -17.74
C LEU A 2 -37.48 -46.84 -18.09
N ALA A 3 -37.22 -46.17 -19.23
CA ALA A 3 -35.88 -45.88 -19.70
C ALA A 3 -35.29 -44.72 -18.90
N THR A 4 -34.21 -45.00 -18.17
CA THR A 4 -33.45 -43.99 -17.43
C THR A 4 -32.51 -43.27 -18.41
N ALA A 5 -32.81 -42.02 -18.74
CA ALA A 5 -31.91 -41.19 -19.53
C ALA A 5 -30.77 -40.67 -18.65
N LEU A 6 -29.54 -41.07 -18.96
CA LEU A 6 -28.32 -40.55 -18.35
C LEU A 6 -27.96 -39.21 -19.01
N LEU A 7 -28.01 -38.12 -18.25
CA LEU A 7 -27.49 -36.82 -18.66
C LEU A 7 -25.95 -36.84 -18.61
N PRO A 8 -25.25 -36.28 -19.62
CA PRO A 8 -23.80 -36.19 -19.61
C PRO A 8 -23.35 -35.17 -18.57
N ALA A 9 -22.44 -35.59 -17.68
CA ALA A 9 -21.75 -34.70 -16.76
C ALA A 9 -20.87 -33.72 -17.56
N ALA A 10 -21.32 -32.47 -17.67
CA ALA A 10 -20.51 -31.37 -18.16
C ALA A 10 -19.37 -31.14 -17.16
N HIS A 11 -18.14 -31.51 -17.56
CA HIS A 11 -16.95 -31.20 -16.79
C HIS A 11 -16.68 -29.70 -16.94
N ALA A 12 -17.09 -28.92 -15.94
CA ALA A 12 -16.66 -27.53 -15.83
C ALA A 12 -15.14 -27.54 -15.64
N ALA A 13 -14.41 -27.06 -16.65
CA ALA A 13 -12.99 -26.79 -16.48
C ALA A 13 -12.84 -25.79 -15.32
N PRO A 14 -12.00 -26.07 -14.31
CA PRO A 14 -11.77 -25.12 -13.25
C PRO A 14 -11.18 -23.86 -13.87
N TYR A 15 -11.88 -22.73 -13.70
CA TYR A 15 -11.34 -21.42 -14.01
C TYR A 15 -10.15 -21.20 -13.09
N THR A 16 -8.94 -21.43 -13.60
CA THR A 16 -7.72 -21.00 -12.93
C THR A 16 -7.65 -19.50 -13.17
N ALA A 17 -8.15 -18.72 -12.21
CA ALA A 17 -7.81 -17.31 -12.18
C ALA A 17 -6.28 -17.24 -12.16
N GLU A 18 -5.67 -16.60 -13.16
CA GLU A 18 -4.24 -16.31 -13.12
C GLU A 18 -3.92 -15.66 -11.76
N PRO A 19 -2.74 -15.94 -11.17
CA PRO A 19 -2.41 -15.28 -9.93
C PRO A 19 -2.52 -13.79 -10.17
N GLY A 20 -3.38 -13.14 -9.39
CA GLY A 20 -3.30 -11.71 -9.21
C GLY A 20 -1.86 -11.34 -8.86
N CYS A 21 -1.48 -10.10 -9.12
CA CYS A 21 -0.19 -9.56 -8.70
C CYS A 21 0.18 -9.96 -7.27
N ARG A 22 1.49 -10.00 -7.00
CA ARG A 22 2.01 -10.39 -5.70
C ARG A 22 2.84 -9.27 -5.08
N LEU A 23 2.46 -8.87 -3.88
CA LEU A 23 3.27 -8.02 -3.01
C LEU A 23 4.46 -8.82 -2.47
N PRO A 24 5.62 -8.16 -2.28
CA PRO A 24 6.81 -8.84 -1.80
C PRO A 24 6.62 -9.37 -0.38
N GLU A 25 7.29 -10.46 -0.03
CA GLU A 25 7.18 -11.04 1.33
C GLU A 25 7.78 -10.11 2.39
N HIS A 26 8.78 -9.33 1.99
CA HIS A 26 9.44 -8.32 2.81
C HIS A 26 9.71 -7.06 2.00
N ILE A 27 9.67 -5.91 2.68
CA ILE A 27 10.01 -4.61 2.09
C ILE A 27 11.34 -4.04 2.58
N ASP A 28 12.10 -4.79 3.38
CA ASP A 28 13.47 -4.39 3.74
C ASP A 28 14.37 -4.27 2.49
N GLY A 29 15.15 -3.18 2.45
CA GLY A 29 15.98 -2.80 1.31
C GLY A 29 15.17 -2.46 0.06
N ARG A 30 13.86 -2.18 0.18
CA ARG A 30 13.01 -1.79 -0.94
C ARG A 30 12.75 -0.28 -0.91
N ARG A 31 12.47 0.24 -2.09
CA ARG A 31 12.08 1.64 -2.28
C ARG A 31 10.74 1.73 -2.99
N PHE A 32 9.87 2.52 -2.41
CA PHE A 32 8.57 2.87 -2.99
C PHE A 32 8.57 4.34 -3.41
N THR A 33 7.84 4.63 -4.48
CA THR A 33 7.41 5.99 -4.82
C THR A 33 5.89 6.03 -4.74
N ASN A 34 5.36 6.89 -3.87
CA ASN A 34 3.93 7.05 -3.66
C ASN A 34 3.48 8.38 -4.24
N LEU A 35 2.42 8.36 -5.04
CA LEU A 35 1.72 9.54 -5.52
C LEU A 35 0.35 9.60 -4.85
N SER A 36 0.15 10.59 -3.99
CA SER A 36 -1.14 10.86 -3.37
C SER A 36 -2.15 11.35 -4.41
N ASP A 37 -3.37 10.84 -4.33
CA ASP A 37 -4.45 11.22 -5.22
C ASP A 37 -4.73 12.74 -5.08
N PRO A 38 -4.73 13.51 -6.18
CA PRO A 38 -4.93 14.95 -6.12
C PRO A 38 -6.38 15.36 -5.81
N THR A 39 -7.34 14.45 -5.98
CA THR A 39 -8.78 14.74 -5.82
C THR A 39 -9.35 14.16 -4.53
N TRP A 40 -8.59 13.31 -3.83
CA TRP A 40 -9.02 12.71 -2.58
C TRP A 40 -8.96 13.73 -1.44
N ARG A 41 -10.14 14.23 -1.06
CA ARG A 41 -10.40 15.19 0.03
C ARG A 41 -9.67 16.55 -0.13
N PRO A 42 -10.41 17.67 -0.33
CA PRO A 42 -9.79 18.98 -0.54
C PRO A 42 -8.90 19.50 0.60
N ASP A 43 -9.11 19.02 1.83
CA ASP A 43 -8.36 19.38 3.03
C ASP A 43 -7.05 18.58 3.21
N ASN A 44 -6.73 17.67 2.28
CA ASN A 44 -5.53 16.86 2.34
C ASN A 44 -4.27 17.67 1.96
N PRO A 45 -3.37 17.96 2.91
CA PRO A 45 -2.16 18.75 2.61
C PRO A 45 -1.17 18.01 1.70
N ASN A 46 -1.35 16.69 1.54
CA ASN A 46 -0.52 15.84 0.70
C ASN A 46 -1.12 15.57 -0.69
N ALA A 47 -2.24 16.22 -1.07
CA ALA A 47 -2.87 16.01 -2.37
C ALA A 47 -1.88 16.26 -3.52
N GLY A 48 -1.79 15.31 -4.46
CA GLY A 48 -0.88 15.38 -5.61
C GLY A 48 0.62 15.32 -5.27
N ARG A 49 0.99 15.15 -4.00
CA ARG A 49 2.40 15.04 -3.61
C ARG A 49 2.95 13.67 -3.95
N MET A 50 4.20 13.68 -4.41
CA MET A 50 4.99 12.48 -4.63
C MET A 50 6.03 12.35 -3.52
N VAL A 51 6.10 11.18 -2.91
CA VAL A 51 7.07 10.86 -1.86
C VAL A 51 7.83 9.59 -2.22
N ARG A 52 9.11 9.55 -1.90
CA ARG A 52 9.93 8.35 -1.96
C ARG A 52 10.12 7.81 -0.55
N VAL A 53 9.91 6.51 -0.37
CA VAL A 53 10.09 5.82 0.91
C VAL A 53 11.14 4.73 0.74
N ASP A 54 12.26 4.90 1.43
CA ASP A 54 13.36 3.96 1.48
C ASP A 54 13.26 3.15 2.80
N PHE A 55 13.07 1.83 2.70
CA PHE A 55 12.95 0.94 3.87
C PHE A 55 14.27 0.21 4.15
N SER A 56 14.68 0.16 5.42
CA SER A 56 15.90 -0.53 5.86
C SER A 56 15.79 -1.02 7.31
N GLY A 57 15.95 -2.33 7.53
CA GLY A 57 15.77 -2.97 8.82
C GLY A 57 14.35 -2.77 9.36
N ASN A 58 14.21 -2.04 10.47
CA ASN A 58 12.93 -1.62 11.02
C ASN A 58 12.68 -0.11 10.87
N ARG A 59 13.46 0.58 10.04
CA ARG A 59 13.42 2.04 9.83
C ARG A 59 13.04 2.39 8.40
N TYR A 60 12.53 3.59 8.22
CA TYR A 60 12.34 4.15 6.89
C TYR A 60 12.83 5.60 6.83
N LEU A 61 13.15 6.03 5.61
CA LEU A 61 13.37 7.43 5.25
C LEU A 61 12.34 7.82 4.19
N LEU A 62 11.49 8.79 4.49
CA LEU A 62 10.56 9.41 3.55
C LEU A 62 11.17 10.72 3.04
N SER A 63 11.19 10.90 1.72
CA SER A 63 11.61 12.13 1.06
C SER A 63 10.44 12.68 0.23
N VAL A 64 10.05 13.93 0.47
CA VAL A 64 9.05 14.60 -0.36
C VAL A 64 9.74 15.11 -1.63
N LEU A 65 9.41 14.51 -2.76
CA LEU A 65 10.10 14.79 -4.03
C LEU A 65 9.83 16.22 -4.49
N GLY A 66 10.85 16.84 -5.07
CA GLY A 66 10.83 18.27 -5.43
C GLY A 66 11.03 19.23 -4.26
N THR A 67 11.34 18.73 -3.06
CA THR A 67 11.63 19.55 -1.86
C THR A 67 12.86 19.04 -1.12
N ARG A 68 13.28 19.74 -0.07
CA ARG A 68 14.30 19.28 0.87
C ARG A 68 13.73 18.53 2.08
N LEU A 69 12.41 18.41 2.18
CA LEU A 69 11.74 17.81 3.33
C LEU A 69 11.98 16.30 3.37
N ARG A 70 12.39 15.83 4.56
CA ARG A 70 12.64 14.43 4.84
C ARG A 70 12.13 14.09 6.23
N PHE A 71 11.59 12.89 6.36
CA PHE A 71 11.07 12.35 7.61
C PHE A 71 11.60 10.94 7.78
N HIS A 72 11.76 10.50 9.02
CA HIS A 72 12.24 9.17 9.31
C HIS A 72 11.42 8.59 10.45
N GLY A 73 11.42 7.27 10.53
CA GLY A 73 10.59 6.60 11.51
C GLY A 73 10.88 5.11 11.56
N SER A 74 10.06 4.39 12.29
CA SER A 74 10.03 2.93 12.30
C SER A 74 8.84 2.40 11.54
N TYR A 75 8.94 1.17 11.04
CA TYR A 75 7.85 0.50 10.36
C TYR A 75 7.74 -0.98 10.74
N ALA A 76 6.54 -1.53 10.57
CA ALA A 76 6.28 -2.96 10.55
C ALA A 76 5.48 -3.33 9.28
N TYR A 77 5.94 -4.33 8.54
CA TYR A 77 5.29 -4.81 7.33
C TYR A 77 4.62 -6.15 7.58
N ARG A 78 3.38 -6.30 7.11
CA ARG A 78 2.66 -7.57 7.12
C ARG A 78 1.89 -7.78 5.82
N ARG A 79 2.25 -8.81 5.07
CA ARG A 79 1.45 -9.28 3.93
C ARG A 79 0.25 -10.08 4.45
N MET A 80 -0.95 -9.62 4.10
CA MET A 80 -2.24 -10.18 4.57
C MET A 80 -2.79 -11.22 3.59
N ALA A 81 -2.54 -11.01 2.30
CA ALA A 81 -2.83 -11.90 1.19
C ALA A 81 -1.79 -11.61 0.09
N ASP A 82 -1.71 -12.43 -0.97
CA ASP A 82 -0.73 -12.20 -2.04
C ASP A 82 -0.79 -10.79 -2.61
N ASN A 83 -1.99 -10.21 -2.72
CA ASN A 83 -2.23 -8.89 -3.30
C ASN A 83 -2.53 -7.77 -2.27
N ILE A 84 -2.47 -8.05 -0.96
CA ILE A 84 -2.79 -7.08 0.10
C ILE A 84 -1.74 -7.09 1.21
N ALA A 85 -1.26 -5.93 1.61
CA ALA A 85 -0.36 -5.79 2.76
C ALA A 85 -0.67 -4.53 3.57
N VAL A 86 -0.18 -4.51 4.80
CA VAL A 86 -0.22 -3.34 5.68
C VAL A 86 1.21 -2.96 6.04
N VAL A 87 1.50 -1.66 5.97
CA VAL A 87 2.69 -1.05 6.56
C VAL A 87 2.22 -0.17 7.71
N ASP A 88 2.54 -0.56 8.94
CA ASP A 88 2.35 0.26 10.12
C ASP A 88 3.58 1.15 10.32
N MET A 89 3.39 2.45 10.46
CA MET A 89 4.42 3.47 10.38
C MET A 89 4.33 4.41 11.58
N HIS A 90 5.46 4.57 12.27
CA HIS A 90 5.63 5.57 13.32
C HIS A 90 6.68 6.57 12.87
N GLU A 91 6.24 7.79 12.56
CA GLU A 91 7.09 8.87 12.04
C GLU A 91 7.53 9.80 13.16
N ALA A 92 8.84 10.05 13.23
CA ALA A 92 9.37 11.10 14.08
C ALA A 92 9.22 12.45 13.37
N PHE A 93 8.57 13.40 14.02
CA PHE A 93 8.39 14.76 13.53
C PHE A 93 8.71 15.76 14.64
N GLU A 94 9.26 16.93 14.31
CA GLU A 94 9.75 17.90 15.31
C GLU A 94 8.69 18.32 16.33
N ALA A 95 7.43 18.44 15.88
CA ALA A 95 6.29 18.80 16.71
C ALA A 95 5.63 17.61 17.46
N GLY A 96 6.14 16.39 17.30
CA GLY A 96 5.63 15.17 17.95
C GLY A 96 5.46 14.01 16.97
N ASP A 97 5.41 12.79 17.49
CA ASP A 97 5.34 11.60 16.63
C ASP A 97 3.97 11.46 15.95
N SER A 98 3.96 10.84 14.76
CA SER A 98 2.75 10.49 14.01
C SER A 98 2.64 8.99 13.86
N HIS A 99 1.43 8.45 14.00
CA HIS A 99 1.12 7.03 13.76
C HIS A 99 0.16 6.89 12.60
N TYR A 100 0.57 6.16 11.57
CA TYR A 100 -0.27 5.90 10.41
C TYR A 100 -0.03 4.52 9.80
N GLN A 101 -1.00 4.09 9.01
CA GLN A 101 -0.90 2.86 8.22
C GLN A 101 -1.03 3.15 6.73
N LEU A 102 -0.29 2.37 5.94
CA LEU A 102 -0.51 2.19 4.51
C LEU A 102 -1.09 0.80 4.27
N VAL A 103 -2.33 0.73 3.81
CA VAL A 103 -2.90 -0.49 3.24
C VAL A 103 -2.56 -0.52 1.76
N LEU A 104 -1.78 -1.49 1.32
CA LEU A 104 -1.34 -1.66 -0.06
C LEU A 104 -2.20 -2.72 -0.75
N THR A 105 -2.67 -2.39 -1.95
CA THR A 105 -3.18 -3.38 -2.92
C THR A 105 -2.34 -3.29 -4.18
N CYS A 106 -2.03 -4.43 -4.81
CA CYS A 106 -1.29 -4.41 -6.07
C CYS A 106 -2.21 -4.42 -7.30
N ARG A 107 -1.65 -3.95 -8.42
CA ARG A 107 -2.19 -4.13 -9.77
C ARG A 107 -1.22 -4.95 -10.62
N THR A 108 0.08 -4.74 -10.43
CA THR A 108 1.17 -5.61 -10.87
C THR A 108 2.12 -5.80 -9.69
N ASP A 109 3.13 -6.66 -9.82
CA ASP A 109 4.13 -6.88 -8.76
C ASP A 109 4.94 -5.61 -8.41
N LEU A 110 4.91 -4.60 -9.29
CA LEU A 110 5.68 -3.37 -9.16
C LEU A 110 4.84 -2.12 -8.96
N GLN A 111 3.51 -2.21 -8.99
CA GLN A 111 2.66 -1.04 -8.78
C GLN A 111 1.27 -1.40 -8.26
N GLY A 112 0.64 -0.43 -7.62
CA GLY A 112 -0.70 -0.61 -7.08
C GLY A 112 -1.31 0.64 -6.49
N ARG A 113 -2.25 0.45 -5.57
CA ARG A 113 -2.87 1.53 -4.80
C ARG A 113 -2.54 1.42 -3.33
N PHE A 114 -2.52 2.55 -2.66
CA PHE A 114 -2.47 2.59 -1.20
C PHE A 114 -3.68 3.35 -0.65
N VAL A 115 -4.07 2.99 0.57
CA VAL A 115 -4.89 3.81 1.46
C VAL A 115 -4.02 4.17 2.65
N PHE A 116 -3.88 5.46 2.90
CA PHE A 116 -3.21 6.03 4.06
C PHE A 116 -4.24 6.34 5.13
N THR A 117 -4.02 5.91 6.37
CA THR A 117 -4.84 6.30 7.53
C THR A 117 -3.92 6.73 8.66
N GLN A 118 -4.01 7.99 9.08
CA GLN A 118 -3.33 8.52 10.27
C GLN A 118 -4.27 8.43 11.47
N PHE A 119 -3.82 7.76 12.54
CA PHE A 119 -4.56 7.57 13.78
C PHE A 119 -4.32 8.69 14.79
N ASP A 120 -3.11 9.27 14.75
CA ASP A 120 -2.74 10.48 15.48
C ASP A 120 -1.52 11.15 14.83
N GLY A 121 -1.32 12.44 15.12
CA GLY A 121 -0.13 13.18 14.73
C GLY A 121 -0.18 14.64 15.23
N PRO A 122 0.94 15.38 15.13
CA PRO A 122 1.04 16.72 15.72
C PRO A 122 0.42 17.85 14.88
N ILE A 123 0.05 17.57 13.62
CA ILE A 123 -0.47 18.56 12.67
C ILE A 123 -1.95 18.28 12.41
N GLU A 124 -2.80 19.31 12.55
CA GLU A 124 -4.21 19.21 12.23
C GLU A 124 -4.46 19.02 10.71
N PRO A 125 -5.45 18.22 10.30
CA PRO A 125 -6.25 17.34 11.16
C PRO A 125 -5.42 16.16 11.71
N ARG A 126 -5.45 15.96 13.05
CA ARG A 126 -4.66 14.89 13.73
C ARG A 126 -4.97 13.49 13.20
N ARG A 127 -6.20 13.30 12.72
CA ARG A 127 -6.69 12.08 12.08
C ARG A 127 -7.11 12.39 10.66
N ARG A 128 -6.59 11.64 9.70
CA ARG A 128 -6.91 11.83 8.29
C ARG A 128 -6.73 10.57 7.50
N GLN A 129 -7.44 10.49 6.39
CA GLN A 129 -7.34 9.40 5.45
C GLN A 129 -7.11 9.95 4.04
N ASN A 130 -6.22 9.30 3.32
CA ASN A 130 -5.92 9.60 1.92
C ASN A 130 -5.75 8.31 1.12
N GLY A 131 -5.71 8.41 -0.21
CA GLY A 131 -5.34 7.33 -1.10
C GLY A 131 -4.33 7.77 -2.15
N GLY A 132 -3.89 6.81 -2.95
CA GLY A 132 -3.01 7.10 -4.08
C GLY A 132 -2.51 5.85 -4.76
N THR A 133 -1.45 6.01 -5.56
CA THR A 133 -0.74 4.92 -6.21
C THR A 133 0.66 4.77 -5.64
N TRP A 134 1.16 3.55 -5.64
CA TRP A 134 2.55 3.26 -5.33
C TRP A 134 3.22 2.56 -6.50
N THR A 135 4.50 2.81 -6.67
CA THR A 135 5.40 2.03 -7.53
C THR A 135 6.59 1.54 -6.71
N LEU A 136 7.05 0.34 -7.02
CA LEU A 136 8.15 -0.32 -6.35
C LEU A 136 9.36 -0.33 -7.28
N GLN A 137 10.49 0.20 -6.82
CA GLN A 137 11.71 0.16 -7.62
C GLN A 137 12.14 -1.31 -7.81
N PRO A 138 12.43 -1.74 -9.05
CA PRO A 138 13.08 -3.02 -9.31
C PRO A 138 14.40 -3.13 -8.56
N ARG A 139 14.76 -4.36 -8.17
CA ARG A 139 16.10 -4.63 -7.63
C ARG A 139 17.11 -4.71 -8.76
#